data_AF-A0A951H0L7-F1
#
_entry.id   AF-A0A951H0L7-F1
#
_cell.length_a   1.000
_cell.length_b   1.000
_cell.length_c   1.000
_cell.angle_alpha   90.00
_cell.angle_beta   90.00
_cell.angle_gamma   90.00
#
_symmetry.space_group_name_H-M   'P 1'
#
loop_
_entity.id
_entity.type
_entity.pdbx_description
1 polymer ?
#
loop_
_entity_poly.entity_id
_entity_poly.type
_entity_poly.pdbx_seq_one_letter_code
_entity_poly.pdbx_strand_id
1 'polypeptide(L)' 'MTPRTEITVTGGVRYRVEGDASEVERVILAAARGSIMELAWLIDAETGGRLGVNPACVVTLRALGG' A
#
# COMPACT_ATOMS: atom_id res chain seq x y z
N MET A 1 -8.22 -13.10 -11.35
CA MET A 1 -8.44 -12.38 -10.08
C MET A 1 -7.19 -11.57 -9.81
N THR A 2 -7.29 -10.26 -9.61
CA THR A 2 -6.11 -9.43 -9.28
C THR A 2 -5.67 -9.76 -7.86
N PRO A 3 -4.38 -10.03 -7.60
CA PRO A 3 -3.88 -10.24 -6.24
C PRO A 3 -4.15 -8.98 -5.39
N ARG A 4 -4.34 -9.19 -4.09
CA ARG A 4 -4.63 -8.11 -3.13
C ARG A 4 -3.64 -8.15 -1.98
N THR A 5 -3.31 -6.97 -1.48
CA THR A 5 -2.43 -6.81 -0.32
C THR A 5 -3.12 -5.94 0.72
N GLU A 6 -3.05 -6.36 1.98
CA GLU A 6 -3.44 -5.54 3.12
C GLU A 6 -2.24 -4.73 3.60
N ILE A 7 -2.45 -3.42 3.76
CA ILE A 7 -1.50 -2.49 4.37
C ILE A 7 -2.04 -2.12 5.73
N THR A 8 -1.30 -2.41 6.79
CA THR A 8 -1.58 -1.84 8.11
C THR A 8 -0.73 -0.59 8.29
N VAL A 9 -1.37 0.52 8.64
CA VAL A 9 -0.69 1.78 8.98
C VAL A 9 -0.70 2.05 10.49
N THR A 10 0.06 3.05 10.93
CA THR A 10 0.07 3.54 12.30
C THR A 10 -1.36 3.83 12.78
N GLY A 11 -1.67 3.43 14.02
CA GLY A 11 -3.04 3.47 14.55
C GLY A 11 -3.90 2.25 14.20
N GLY A 12 -3.37 1.29 13.43
CA GLY A 12 -4.03 0.00 13.17
C GLY A 12 -5.06 0.02 12.04
N VAL A 13 -5.17 1.14 11.32
CA VAL A 13 -6.02 1.23 10.12
C VAL A 13 -5.47 0.30 9.04
N ARG A 14 -6.38 -0.39 8.35
CA ARG A 14 -6.05 -1.36 7.30
C ARG A 14 -6.66 -0.94 5.97
N TYR A 15 -5.83 -0.90 4.94
CA TYR A 15 -6.25 -0.70 3.56
C TYR A 15 -6.03 -1.96 2.75
N ARG A 16 -6.92 -2.23 1.80
CA ARG A 16 -6.73 -3.32 0.83
C ARG A 16 -6.45 -2.69 -0.52
N VAL A 17 -5.33 -3.06 -1.13
CA VAL A 17 -4.90 -2.53 -2.41
C VAL A 17 -4.71 -3.64 -3.43
N GLU A 18 -4.87 -3.28 -4.69
CA GLU A 18 -4.53 -4.15 -5.81
C GLU A 18 -3.02 -4.34 -5.91
N GLY A 19 -2.60 -5.52 -6.37
CA GLY A 19 -1.20 -5.90 -6.52
C GLY A 19 -0.75 -6.91 -5.48
N ASP A 20 0.26 -7.68 -5.84
CA ASP A 20 0.91 -8.59 -4.89
C ASP A 20 1.78 -7.82 -3.89
N ALA A 21 2.11 -8.46 -2.77
CA ALA A 21 2.82 -7.80 -1.68
C ALA A 21 4.20 -7.25 -2.10
N SER A 22 4.87 -7.89 -3.07
CA SER A 22 6.19 -7.47 -3.54
C SER A 22 6.12 -6.26 -4.47
N GLU A 23 5.05 -6.14 -5.26
CA GLU A 23 4.75 -4.94 -6.04
C GLU A 23 4.42 -3.76 -5.11
N VAL A 24 3.51 -3.97 -4.16
CA VAL A 24 3.08 -2.94 -3.20
C VAL A 24 4.25 -2.44 -2.35
N GLU A 25 5.12 -3.35 -1.87
CA GLU A 25 6.33 -2.98 -1.13
C GLU A 25 7.27 -2.11 -1.97
N ARG A 26 7.47 -2.46 -3.24
CA ARG A 26 8.34 -1.67 -4.14
C ARG A 26 7.83 -0.24 -4.33
N VAL A 27 6.52 -0.05 -4.49
CA VAL A 27 5.91 1.29 -4.60
C VAL A 27 6.13 2.10 -3.33
N ILE A 28 5.92 1.47 -2.16
CA ILE A 28 6.12 2.13 -0.85
C ILE A 28 7.58 2.53 -0.65
N LEU A 29 8.52 1.62 -0.94
CA LEU A 29 9.95 1.89 -0.80
C LEU A 29 10.45 2.94 -1.79
N ALA A 30 9.89 3.00 -3.00
CA ALA A 30 10.21 4.04 -3.96
C ALA A 30 9.79 5.42 -3.42
N ALA A 31 8.55 5.55 -2.92
CA ALA A 31 8.07 6.79 -2.31
C ALA A 31 8.86 7.17 -1.05
N ALA A 32 9.27 6.19 -0.23
CA ALA A 32 10.08 6.45 0.97
C ALA A 32 11.47 7.03 0.67
N ARG A 33 12.03 6.73 -0.51
CA ARG A 33 13.33 7.25 -0.99
C ARG A 33 13.20 8.56 -1.77
N GLY A 34 11.98 8.94 -2.10
CA GLY A 34 11.66 10.14 -2.85
C GLY A 34 11.84 11.43 -2.05
N SER A 35 11.18 12.50 -2.51
CA SER A 35 11.25 13.78 -1.82
C SER A 35 10.51 13.76 -0.47
N ILE A 36 10.79 14.74 0.40
CA ILE A 36 10.03 14.93 1.64
C ILE A 36 8.53 15.00 1.32
N MET A 37 7.74 14.15 2.00
CA MET A 37 6.27 14.01 1.86
C MET A 37 5.77 13.31 0.58
N GLU A 38 6.58 12.52 -0.11
CA GLU A 38 6.10 11.73 -1.25
C GLU A 38 5.20 10.55 -0.80
N LEU A 39 3.98 10.49 -1.34
CA LEU A 39 3.01 9.42 -1.05
C LEU A 39 3.21 8.24 -2.00
N ALA A 40 3.07 7.02 -1.46
CA ALA A 40 2.92 5.82 -2.25
C ALA A 40 1.49 5.79 -2.82
N TRP A 41 1.37 5.93 -4.13
CA TRP A 41 0.09 5.89 -4.83
C TRP A 41 -0.25 4.46 -5.25
N LEU A 42 -1.36 3.96 -4.75
CA LEU A 42 -1.86 2.60 -4.96
C LEU A 42 -3.32 2.64 -5.42
N ILE A 43 -3.86 1.51 -5.84
CA ILE A 43 -5.29 1.36 -6.16
C ILE A 43 -5.99 0.62 -5.03
N ASP A 44 -7.02 1.24 -4.47
CA ASP A 44 -7.87 0.61 -3.46
C ASP A 44 -8.66 -0.55 -4.09
N ALA A 45 -8.53 -1.74 -3.53
CA ALA A 45 -9.08 -2.98 -4.09
C ALA A 45 -10.61 -3.12 -3.93
N GLU A 46 -11.23 -2.30 -3.09
CA GLU A 46 -12.67 -2.32 -2.83
C GLU A 46 -13.40 -1.30 -3.73
N THR A 47 -12.78 -0.15 -3.97
CA THR A 47 -13.39 0.98 -4.68
C THR A 47 -12.82 1.25 -6.07
N GLY A 48 -11.63 0.71 -6.38
CA GLY A 48 -10.87 1.03 -7.59
C GLY A 48 -10.27 2.44 -7.60
N GLY A 49 -10.41 3.20 -6.51
CA GLY A 49 -9.92 4.57 -6.38
C GLY A 49 -8.41 4.64 -6.12
N ARG A 50 -7.79 5.79 -6.39
CA ARG A 50 -6.41 6.06 -5.98
C ARG A 50 -6.34 6.27 -4.47
N LEU A 51 -5.46 5.52 -3.81
CA LEU A 51 -5.11 5.65 -2.41
C LEU A 51 -3.67 6.15 -2.27
N GLY A 52 -3.49 7.27 -1.57
CA GLY A 52 -2.16 7.78 -1.20
C GLY A 52 -1.80 7.32 0.21
N VAL A 53 -0.71 6.55 0.34
CA VAL A 53 -0.21 6.06 1.62
C VAL A 53 1.11 6.74 1.95
N ASN A 54 1.23 7.32 3.15
CA ASN A 54 2.50 7.82 3.65
C ASN A 54 3.41 6.62 4.02
N PRO A 55 4.58 6.44 3.37
CA PRO A 55 5.46 5.32 3.67
C PRO A 55 5.92 5.27 5.13
N ALA A 56 6.08 6.42 5.79
CA ALA A 56 6.48 6.51 7.18
C ALA A 56 5.41 5.98 8.16
N CYS A 57 4.16 5.82 7.70
CA CYS A 57 3.06 5.28 8.50
C CYS A 57 2.85 3.78 8.27
N VAL A 58 3.52 3.15 7.31
CA VAL A 58 3.32 1.71 7.02
C VAL A 58 3.98 0.86 8.11
N VAL A 59 3.22 -0.07 8.66
CA VAL A 59 3.67 -0.98 9.75
C VAL A 59 3.85 -2.40 9.23
N THR A 60 2.88 -2.93 8.47
CA THR A 60 2.98 -4.27 7.88
C THR A 60 2.31 -4.34 6.51
N LEU A 61 2.82 -5.26 5.68
CA LEU A 61 2.19 -5.71 4.44
C LEU A 61 1.83 -7.18 4.58
N ARG A 62 0.62 -7.54 4.14
CA ARG A 62 0.16 -8.93 4.16
C ARG A 62 -0.52 -9.27 2.84
N ALA A 63 0.00 -10.27 2.14
CA ALA A 63 -0.69 -10.84 0.99
C ALA A 63 -2.04 -11.43 1.41
N LEU A 64 -3.10 -11.05 0.72
CA LEU A 64 -4.41 -11.66 0.87
C LEU A 64 -4.53 -12.68 -0.28
N GLY A 65 -4.55 -13.97 0.06
CA GLY A 65 -4.77 -15.03 -0.93
C GLY A 65 -6.04 -14.77 -1.73
N GLY A 66 -5.97 -15.00 -3.04
CA GLY A 66 -7.13 -15.01 -3.93
C GLY A 66 -8.06 -16.16 -3.60
#